data_AF-A0A2N9FQQ2-F1
#
_entry.id   AF-A0A2N9FQQ2-F1
#
_cell.length_a   1.000
_cell.length_b   1.000
_cell.length_c   1.000
_cell.angle_alpha   90.00
_cell.angle_beta   90.00
_cell.angle_gamma   90.00
#
_symmetry.space_group_name_H-M   'P 1'
#
loop_
_entity.id
_entity.type
_entity.pdbx_description
1 polymer ?
#
loop_
_entity_poly.entity_id
_entity_poly.type
_entity_poly.pdbx_seq_one_letter_code
_entity_poly.pdbx_strand_id
1 'polypeptide(L)'
;MAWKGSTSTAKESLIYSYGKSFNGFAAKLTDEVAKFSEMEGVISVLPTHKLKLHTTRSWDFMGFTKGRLGTPIEGDVIIGLLDTGIWPESESFNDLGLSSPPSKWKGICQGANFTCNK
;
A
#
# COMPACT_ATOMS: atom_id res chain seq x y z
N MET A 1 -3.05 -24.96 -11.98
CA MET A 1 -4.49 -25.20 -12.13
C MET A 1 -5.06 -24.18 -13.11
N ALA A 2 -5.70 -24.64 -14.18
CA ALA A 2 -6.43 -23.76 -15.09
C ALA A 2 -7.90 -23.75 -14.64
N TRP A 3 -8.36 -22.64 -14.07
CA TRP A 3 -9.75 -22.44 -13.64
C TRP A 3 -10.62 -21.79 -14.71
N LYS A 4 -9.99 -21.25 -15.76
CA LYS A 4 -10.63 -20.86 -17.01
C LYS A 4 -10.31 -21.91 -18.07
N GLY A 5 -11.21 -22.06 -19.05
CA GLY A 5 -11.16 -23.11 -20.08
C GLY A 5 -9.84 -23.23 -20.86
N SER A 6 -8.94 -22.24 -20.78
CA SER A 6 -7.55 -22.35 -21.23
C SER A 6 -6.56 -21.70 -20.24
N THR A 7 -5.29 -22.07 -20.35
CA THR A 7 -4.21 -21.46 -19.56
C THR A 7 -3.93 -20.00 -19.95
N SER A 8 -4.12 -19.60 -21.20
CA SER A 8 -3.92 -18.21 -21.62
C SER A 8 -4.99 -17.30 -21.01
N THR A 9 -6.26 -17.73 -21.05
CA THR A 9 -7.37 -16.96 -20.47
C THR A 9 -7.25 -16.81 -18.96
N ALA A 10 -6.73 -17.83 -18.28
CA ALA A 10 -6.40 -17.74 -16.85
C ALA A 10 -5.29 -16.70 -16.59
N LYS A 11 -4.23 -16.67 -17.41
CA LYS A 11 -3.16 -15.67 -17.28
C LYS A 11 -3.63 -14.25 -17.55
N GLU A 12 -4.48 -14.05 -18.55
CA GLU A 12 -5.06 -12.72 -18.87
C GLU A 12 -5.99 -12.20 -17.78
N SER A 13 -6.63 -13.09 -17.03
CA SER A 13 -7.53 -12.72 -15.93
C SER A 13 -6.78 -12.38 -14.64
N LEU A 14 -5.53 -12.83 -14.48
CA LEU A 14 -4.72 -12.61 -13.29
C LEU A 14 -4.21 -11.17 -13.25
N ILE A 15 -4.50 -10.45 -12.16
CA ILE A 15 -4.04 -9.08 -11.93
C ILE A 15 -2.75 -9.10 -11.11
N TYR A 16 -2.74 -9.86 -10.01
CA TYR A 16 -1.61 -9.91 -9.09
C TYR A 16 -1.62 -11.20 -8.27
N SER A 17 -0.44 -11.70 -7.91
CA SER A 17 -0.25 -12.85 -7.03
C SER A 17 0.43 -12.42 -5.74
N TYR A 18 -0.18 -12.77 -4.61
CA TYR A 18 0.34 -12.52 -3.27
C TYR A 18 0.94 -13.82 -2.72
N GLY A 19 2.18 -13.74 -2.22
CA GLY A 19 2.87 -14.89 -1.64
C GLY A 19 3.79 -14.57 -0.45
N LYS A 20 3.74 -13.33 0.05
CA LYS A 20 4.60 -12.90 1.18
C LYS A 20 3.85 -12.92 2.51
N SER A 21 2.81 -12.10 2.64
CA SER A 21 2.02 -12.00 3.88
C SER A 21 0.76 -12.87 3.87
N PHE A 22 0.27 -13.22 2.70
CA PHE A 22 -0.85 -14.14 2.51
C PHE A 22 -0.67 -14.86 1.17
N ASN A 23 -1.23 -16.07 1.08
CA ASN A 23 -1.25 -16.87 -0.13
C ASN A 23 -2.58 -16.61 -0.85
N GLY A 24 -2.55 -15.88 -1.95
CA GLY A 24 -3.76 -15.52 -2.68
C GLY A 24 -3.47 -14.79 -3.97
N PHE A 25 -4.50 -14.42 -4.71
CA PHE A 25 -4.36 -13.65 -5.95
C PHE A 25 -5.58 -12.75 -6.17
N ALA A 26 -5.37 -11.67 -6.94
CA ALA A 26 -6.43 -10.84 -7.47
C ALA A 26 -6.62 -11.19 -8.95
N ALA A 27 -7.86 -11.43 -9.36
CA ALA A 27 -8.20 -11.75 -10.75
C ALA A 27 -9.54 -11.16 -11.15
N LYS A 28 -9.72 -10.94 -12.46
CA LYS A 28 -11.01 -10.61 -13.08
C LYS A 28 -11.80 -11.90 -13.26
N LEU A 29 -12.85 -12.07 -12.46
CA LEU A 29 -13.75 -13.21 -12.52
C LEU A 29 -15.13 -12.75 -12.95
N THR A 30 -15.83 -13.56 -13.74
CA THR A 30 -17.25 -13.34 -14.08
C THR A 30 -18.07 -14.43 -13.39
N ASP A 31 -18.42 -15.49 -14.10
CA ASP A 31 -19.30 -16.55 -13.61
C ASP A 31 -18.56 -17.59 -12.77
N GLU A 32 -17.23 -17.45 -12.65
CA GLU A 32 -16.39 -18.42 -11.94
C GLU A 32 -16.36 -18.21 -10.41
N VAL A 33 -16.91 -17.12 -9.89
CA VAL A 33 -16.83 -16.74 -8.46
C VAL A 33 -17.40 -17.83 -7.55
N ALA A 34 -18.55 -18.41 -7.90
CA ALA A 34 -19.18 -19.49 -7.12
C ALA A 34 -18.29 -20.74 -7.08
N LYS A 35 -17.73 -21.14 -8.23
CA LYS A 35 -16.82 -22.30 -8.34
C LYS A 35 -15.57 -22.13 -7.48
N PHE A 36 -15.02 -20.91 -7.42
CA PHE A 36 -13.88 -20.62 -6.58
C PHE A 36 -14.20 -20.70 -5.10
N SER A 37 -15.39 -20.25 -4.69
CA SER A 37 -15.81 -20.25 -3.29
C SER A 37 -15.98 -21.67 -2.73
N GLU A 38 -16.24 -22.64 -3.61
CA GLU A 38 -16.39 -24.07 -3.26
C GLU A 38 -15.10 -24.89 -3.48
N MET A 39 -14.05 -24.29 -4.03
CA MET A 39 -12.83 -25.00 -4.38
C MET A 39 -12.00 -25.33 -3.13
N GLU A 40 -11.58 -26.59 -3.02
CA GLU A 40 -10.68 -27.01 -1.94
C GLU A 40 -9.40 -26.14 -1.91
N GLY A 41 -9.07 -25.64 -0.73
CA GLY A 41 -7.93 -24.73 -0.51
C GLY A 41 -8.24 -23.24 -0.70
N VAL A 42 -9.43 -22.87 -1.19
CA VAL A 42 -9.89 -21.48 -1.21
C VAL A 42 -10.62 -21.16 0.09
N ILE A 43 -10.03 -20.26 0.89
CA ILE A 43 -10.60 -19.86 2.19
C ILE A 43 -11.72 -18.82 2.02
N SER A 44 -11.56 -17.89 1.09
CA SER A 44 -12.54 -16.82 0.85
C SER A 44 -12.37 -16.20 -0.52
N VAL A 45 -13.48 -15.79 -1.13
CA VAL A 45 -13.50 -14.98 -2.35
C VAL A 45 -14.20 -13.67 -2.03
N LEU A 46 -13.49 -12.55 -2.18
CA LEU A 46 -13.99 -11.22 -1.82
C LEU A 46 -13.97 -10.29 -3.05
N PRO A 47 -15.04 -9.53 -3.31
CA PRO A 47 -15.03 -8.55 -4.38
C PRO A 47 -14.03 -7.43 -4.07
N THR A 48 -13.27 -7.01 -5.09
CA THR A 48 -12.38 -5.85 -4.97
C THR A 48 -13.20 -4.56 -5.05
N HIS A 49 -12.99 -3.67 -4.09
CA HIS A 49 -13.62 -2.35 -4.07
C HIS A 49 -12.59 -1.25 -4.37
N LYS A 50 -12.99 -0.27 -5.18
CA LYS A 50 -12.22 0.97 -5.35
C LYS A 50 -12.54 1.91 -4.19
N LEU A 51 -11.52 2.30 -3.44
CA LEU A 51 -11.63 3.30 -2.40
C LEU A 51 -11.56 4.71 -3.01
N LYS A 52 -12.23 5.68 -2.37
CA LYS A 52 -12.18 7.10 -2.75
C LYS A 52 -11.32 7.85 -1.74
N LEU A 53 -10.58 8.85 -2.21
CA LEU A 53 -9.84 9.75 -1.33
C LEU A 53 -10.81 10.54 -0.46
N HIS A 54 -10.52 10.60 0.83
CA HIS A 54 -11.36 11.28 1.81
C HIS A 54 -10.99 12.75 1.99
N THR A 55 -9.71 13.10 1.85
CA THR A 55 -9.22 14.46 2.05
C THR A 55 -7.90 14.69 1.32
N THR A 56 -7.64 15.94 0.95
CA THR A 56 -6.31 16.45 0.57
C THR A 56 -5.76 17.45 1.60
N ARG A 57 -6.52 17.69 2.68
CA ARG A 57 -6.24 18.66 3.75
C ARG A 57 -6.39 17.97 5.10
N SER A 58 -5.36 17.23 5.50
CA SER A 58 -5.38 16.40 6.72
C SER A 58 -5.59 17.23 7.99
N TRP A 59 -5.06 18.45 8.06
CA TRP A 59 -5.24 19.35 9.20
C TRP A 59 -6.71 19.70 9.43
N ASP A 60 -7.39 20.15 8.38
CA ASP A 60 -8.82 20.48 8.43
C ASP A 60 -9.67 19.24 8.73
N PHE A 61 -9.33 18.10 8.11
CA PHE A 61 -10.02 16.83 8.32
C PHE A 61 -9.95 16.35 9.78
N MET A 62 -8.82 16.56 10.45
CA MET A 62 -8.64 16.23 11.87
C MET A 62 -9.15 17.32 12.82
N GLY A 63 -9.67 18.45 12.30
CA GLY A 63 -10.12 19.57 13.11
C GLY A 63 -8.99 20.35 13.80
N PHE A 64 -7.76 20.27 13.27
CA PHE A 64 -6.63 21.00 13.81
C PHE A 64 -6.61 22.44 13.29
N THR A 65 -7.01 23.38 14.13
CA THR A 65 -7.18 24.81 13.76
C THR A 65 -5.96 25.68 14.03
N LYS A 66 -5.03 25.23 14.89
CA LYS A 66 -3.65 25.70 15.14
C LYS A 66 -3.19 25.04 16.44
N GLY A 67 -2.43 23.96 16.33
CA GLY A 67 -1.87 23.26 17.49
C GLY A 67 -0.45 23.71 17.78
N ARG A 68 -0.19 24.11 19.04
CA ARG A 68 1.18 24.19 19.56
C ARG A 68 1.69 22.75 19.60
N LEU A 69 2.58 22.38 18.66
CA LEU A 69 3.27 21.10 18.73
C LEU A 69 3.96 21.02 20.09
N GLY A 70 3.73 19.92 20.81
CA GLY A 70 4.49 19.63 22.03
C GLY A 70 5.98 19.56 21.72
N THR A 71 6.82 19.47 22.74
CA THR A 71 8.25 19.17 22.56
C THR A 71 8.39 17.97 21.63
N PRO A 72 9.23 18.04 20.57
CA PRO A 72 9.45 16.93 19.67
C PRO A 72 9.78 15.68 20.49
N ILE A 73 8.93 14.67 20.39
CA ILE A 73 9.26 13.35 20.92
C ILE A 73 10.07 12.70 19.80
N GLU A 74 11.39 12.77 19.92
CA GLU A 74 12.27 12.00 19.06
C GLU A 74 12.07 10.51 19.37
N GLY A 75 11.81 9.73 18.32
CA GLY A 75 11.48 8.32 18.48
C GLY A 75 11.78 7.51 17.25
N ASP A 76 12.18 6.25 17.49
CA ASP A 76 12.46 5.24 16.48
C ASP A 76 11.14 4.66 15.90
N VAL A 77 10.28 5.49 15.35
CA VAL A 77 8.94 5.12 14.87
C VAL A 77 8.92 5.07 13.34
N ILE A 78 8.36 4.00 12.78
CA ILE A 78 8.15 3.85 11.34
C ILE A 78 6.65 4.03 11.08
N ILE A 79 6.30 5.05 10.30
CA ILE A 79 4.93 5.35 9.90
C ILE A 79 4.73 4.91 8.44
N GLY A 80 3.80 3.97 8.22
CA GLY A 80 3.42 3.55 6.88
C GLY A 80 2.26 4.40 6.35
N LEU A 81 2.47 5.05 5.20
CA LEU A 81 1.43 5.82 4.50
C LEU A 81 1.03 5.10 3.21
N LEU A 82 -0.22 4.63 3.13
CA LEU A 82 -0.80 4.06 1.92
C LEU A 82 -1.73 5.10 1.28
N ASP A 83 -1.16 5.90 0.38
CA ASP A 83 -1.88 6.97 -0.31
C ASP A 83 -1.44 7.05 -1.78
N THR A 84 -1.79 8.13 -2.46
CA THR A 84 -1.42 8.48 -3.84
C THR A 84 0.07 8.79 -4.03
N GLY A 85 0.82 8.95 -2.94
CA GLY A 85 2.25 9.21 -2.95
C GLY A 85 2.62 10.43 -2.12
N ILE A 86 3.88 10.86 -2.26
CA ILE A 86 4.42 12.08 -1.65
C ILE A 86 5.11 12.91 -2.72
N TRP A 87 5.35 14.19 -2.43
CA TRP A 87 6.21 15.06 -3.24
C TRP A 87 7.59 15.14 -2.57
N PRO A 88 8.56 14.26 -2.91
CA PRO A 88 9.79 14.11 -2.15
C PRO A 88 10.70 15.34 -2.21
N GLU A 89 10.55 16.20 -3.22
CA GLU A 89 11.33 17.44 -3.37
C GLU A 89 10.81 18.61 -2.52
N SER A 90 9.69 18.42 -1.79
CA SER A 90 9.20 19.45 -0.89
C SER A 90 10.16 19.67 0.27
N GLU A 91 10.45 20.93 0.61
CA GLU A 91 11.28 21.32 1.77
C GLU A 91 10.81 20.70 3.10
N SER A 92 9.53 20.32 3.22
CA SER A 92 9.01 19.64 4.41
C SER A 92 9.58 18.23 4.61
N PHE A 93 10.21 17.64 3.58
CA PHE A 93 10.89 16.34 3.64
C PHE A 93 12.41 16.46 3.64
N ASN A 94 12.95 17.67 3.84
CA ASN A 94 14.38 17.88 4.00
C ASN A 94 14.87 17.22 5.29
N ASP A 95 15.87 16.34 5.19
CA ASP A 95 16.41 15.56 6.31
C ASP A 95 17.63 16.23 6.99
N LEU A 96 17.98 17.47 6.61
CA LEU A 96 19.04 18.22 7.25
C LEU A 96 18.81 18.36 8.77
N GLY A 97 19.74 17.79 9.54
CA GLY A 97 19.70 17.82 11.00
C GLY A 97 18.93 16.65 11.63
N LEU A 98 18.39 15.72 10.84
CA LEU A 98 17.79 14.48 11.32
C LEU A 98 18.83 13.36 11.43
N SER A 99 18.60 12.41 12.34
CA SER A 99 19.39 11.19 12.44
C SER A 99 19.08 10.23 11.29
N SER A 100 19.97 9.27 11.04
CA SER A 100 19.72 8.18 10.10
C SER A 100 18.42 7.42 10.41
N PRO A 101 17.80 6.78 9.41
CA PRO A 101 16.59 5.98 9.60
C PRO A 101 16.76 4.89 10.67
N PRO A 102 15.66 4.48 11.33
CA PRO A 102 15.62 3.34 12.24
C PRO A 102 16.37 2.11 11.73
N SER A 103 17.25 1.51 12.53
CA SER A 103 18.02 0.31 12.10
C SER A 103 17.14 -0.90 11.76
N LYS A 104 15.93 -0.95 12.31
CA LYS A 104 14.91 -1.96 12.00
C LYS A 104 14.17 -1.71 10.68
N TRP A 105 14.32 -0.52 10.07
CA TRP A 105 13.76 -0.22 8.76
C TRP A 105 14.51 -1.00 7.70
N LYS A 106 13.80 -1.84 6.95
CA LYS A 106 14.32 -2.67 5.86
C LYS A 106 13.73 -2.30 4.50
N GLY A 107 13.11 -1.12 4.42
CA GLY A 107 12.55 -0.65 3.16
C GLY A 107 13.63 -0.14 2.22
N ILE A 108 13.25 0.06 0.97
CA ILE A 108 14.11 0.62 -0.06
C ILE A 108 13.52 1.95 -0.52
N CYS A 109 14.41 2.85 -0.92
CA CYS A 109 13.98 4.03 -1.64
C CYS A 109 13.74 3.65 -3.11
N GLN A 110 12.49 3.76 -3.55
CA GLN A 110 12.08 3.35 -4.89
C GLN A 110 11.44 4.52 -5.63
N GLY A 111 12.06 4.94 -6.73
CA GLY A 111 11.60 6.04 -7.57
C GLY A 111 12.71 6.53 -8.50
N ALA A 112 12.36 7.43 -9.42
CA ALA A 112 13.31 8.08 -10.32
C ALA A 112 13.35 9.57 -10.02
N ASN A 113 14.54 10.18 -10.14
CA ASN A 113 14.78 11.62 -10.11
C ASN A 113 14.60 12.34 -8.74
N PHE A 114 14.82 11.66 -7.61
CA PHE A 114 14.97 12.34 -6.31
C PHE A 114 16.05 11.68 -5.44
N THR A 115 16.50 12.39 -4.41
CA THR A 115 17.50 11.90 -3.47
C THR A 115 16.84 11.18 -2.30
N CYS A 116 17.31 9.98 -2.02
CA CYS A 116 16.90 9.22 -0.85
C CYS A 116 17.70 9.69 0.38
N ASN A 117 17.06 9.68 1.54
CA ASN A 117 17.74 9.87 2.81
C ASN A 117 18.81 8.79 3.04
N LYS A 118 19.89 9.16 3.73
CA LYS A 118 21.04 8.28 4.03
C LYS A 118 20.97 7.65 5.42
#